data_AF-A0A7W9DID5-F1
#
_entry.id   AF-A0A7W9DID5-F1
#
_cell.length_a   1.000
_cell.length_b   1.000
_cell.length_c   1.000
_cell.angle_alpha   90.00
_cell.angle_beta   90.00
_cell.angle_gamma   90.00
#
_symmetry.space_group_name_H-M   'P 1'
#
loop_
_entity.id
_entity.type
_entity.pdbx_description
1 polymer ?
#
loop_
_entity_poly.entity_id
_entity_poly.type
_entity_poly.pdbx_seq_one_letter_code
_entity_poly.pdbx_strand_id
1 'polypeptide(L)'
;MSSKIGLYLQWLLLIPPIVAASLLGSRWMQSHKPAAIDKPTIQQAAPSEQEKREYVLEVISMGVTLDKYRQGKLWEALQKGNAHTSIREQDKEKYPWDASERSGISGGRSGDALENGANNIPMYFGVPVFNAEPPVFNSRMVDRPDNPLMGFAGDTSSSGLHWHLFLVGPRRFNEHPDRILEDVFAFFDANPDVPYIVLNSEDSMPTRNLYRPDKSPSLVKNGRYIPEMPDASSLFVLARRERIDAVRKFAYDDAPPEASVDDLNTYGVARRLYLA
;
A
#
# COMPACT_ATOMS: atom_id res chain seq x y z
N MET A 1 31.21 58.86 43.78
CA MET A 1 30.02 58.35 44.51
C MET A 1 28.82 58.32 43.55
N SER A 2 28.96 57.75 42.35
CA SER A 2 28.52 56.39 41.99
C SER A 2 27.92 55.57 43.14
N SER A 3 26.60 55.34 43.14
CA SER A 3 25.97 54.05 43.55
C SER A 3 24.43 54.01 43.60
N LYS A 4 23.67 55.09 43.28
CA LYS A 4 22.19 55.01 43.37
C LYS A 4 21.44 54.90 42.03
N ILE A 5 22.03 55.36 40.93
CA ILE A 5 21.36 55.35 39.61
C ILE A 5 21.50 53.99 38.90
N GLY A 6 22.62 53.29 39.08
CA GLY A 6 22.83 51.95 38.51
C GLY A 6 21.91 50.87 39.11
N LEU A 7 21.54 51.01 40.39
CA LEU A 7 20.61 50.07 41.04
C LEU A 7 19.19 50.19 40.45
N TYR A 8 18.69 51.41 40.23
CA TYR A 8 17.36 51.62 39.64
C TYR A 8 17.26 51.14 38.18
N LEU A 9 18.35 51.27 37.40
CA LEU A 9 18.40 50.78 36.03
C LEU A 9 18.43 49.24 35.95
N GLN A 10 19.08 48.57 36.89
CA GLN A 10 19.08 47.09 36.99
C GLN A 10 17.69 46.55 37.37
N TRP A 11 16.95 47.25 38.21
CA TRP A 11 15.58 46.84 38.56
C TRP A 11 14.61 47.01 37.39
N LEU A 12 14.75 48.06 36.56
CA LEU A 12 13.92 48.24 35.36
C LEU A 12 14.16 47.19 34.26
N LEU A 13 15.35 46.58 34.20
CA LEU A 13 15.68 45.49 33.26
C LEU A 13 15.25 44.10 33.75
N LEU A 14 15.09 43.90 35.07
CA LEU A 14 14.71 42.61 35.66
C LEU A 14 13.20 42.46 35.87
N ILE A 15 12.44 43.55 35.98
CA ILE A 15 10.98 43.50 36.14
C ILE A 15 10.28 42.86 34.91
N PRO A 16 10.59 43.20 33.65
CA PRO A 16 9.94 42.59 32.49
C PRO A 16 10.12 41.06 32.39
N PRO A 17 11.32 40.47 32.56
CA PRO A 17 11.49 39.02 32.49
C PRO A 17 10.90 38.29 33.70
N ILE A 18 10.85 38.90 34.89
CA ILE A 18 10.21 38.29 36.08
C ILE A 18 8.68 38.27 35.94
N VAL A 19 8.08 39.32 35.37
CA VAL A 19 6.65 39.35 35.05
C VAL A 19 6.32 38.35 33.93
N ALA A 20 7.16 38.23 32.90
CA ALA A 20 7.00 37.22 31.86
C ALA A 20 7.13 35.79 32.39
N ALA A 21 8.12 35.51 33.25
CA ALA A 21 8.32 34.20 33.86
C ALA A 21 7.19 33.81 34.83
N SER A 22 6.61 34.78 35.55
CA SER A 22 5.46 34.53 36.44
C SER A 22 4.15 34.35 35.66
N LEU A 23 3.95 35.05 34.53
CA LEU A 23 2.81 34.81 33.63
C LEU A 23 2.91 33.50 32.85
N LEU A 24 4.13 33.09 32.46
CA LEU A 24 4.38 31.78 31.83
C LEU A 24 4.29 30.62 32.83
N GLY A 25 4.83 30.81 34.04
CA GLY A 25 4.78 29.80 35.11
C GLY A 25 3.37 29.57 35.65
N SER A 26 2.55 30.63 35.77
CA SER A 26 1.15 30.50 36.18
C SER A 26 0.26 29.85 35.12
N ARG A 27 0.60 29.99 33.83
CA ARG A 27 -0.07 29.25 32.73
C ARG A 27 0.37 27.79 32.61
N TRP A 28 1.58 27.44 33.05
CA TRP A 28 2.08 26.06 32.97
C TRP A 28 1.74 25.22 34.21
N MET A 29 1.59 25.85 35.39
CA MET A 29 1.16 25.19 36.63
C MET A 29 -0.36 25.18 36.86
N GLN A 30 -1.14 25.82 36.00
CA GLN A 30 -2.57 25.49 35.90
C GLN A 30 -2.66 24.10 35.29
N SER A 31 -2.68 23.07 36.15
CA SER A 31 -3.27 21.78 35.78
C SER A 31 -4.66 22.10 35.25
N HIS A 32 -4.80 22.12 33.93
CA HIS A 32 -6.08 21.88 33.31
C HIS A 32 -6.54 20.54 33.85
N LYS A 33 -7.42 20.56 34.86
CA LYS A 33 -8.28 19.41 35.11
C LYS A 33 -8.84 19.08 33.73
N PRO A 34 -8.59 17.89 33.17
CA PRO A 34 -9.22 17.55 31.92
C PRO A 34 -10.70 17.79 32.16
N ALA A 35 -11.30 18.67 31.37
CA ALA A 35 -12.76 18.72 31.31
C ALA A 35 -13.16 17.27 31.11
N ALA A 36 -14.06 16.76 31.95
CA ALA A 36 -14.70 15.49 31.68
C ALA A 36 -15.41 15.68 30.34
N ILE A 37 -14.71 15.34 29.26
CA ILE A 37 -15.33 14.99 28.01
C ILE A 37 -16.14 13.77 28.44
N ASP A 38 -17.44 13.98 28.60
CA ASP A 38 -18.39 12.87 28.55
C ASP A 38 -17.98 12.11 27.30
N LYS A 39 -17.27 11.00 27.49
CA LYS A 39 -17.04 10.04 26.41
C LYS A 39 -18.46 9.80 25.94
N PRO A 40 -18.83 10.16 24.69
CA PRO A 40 -20.06 9.62 24.17
C PRO A 40 -19.84 8.13 24.35
N THR A 41 -20.65 7.53 25.23
CA THR A 41 -20.78 6.09 25.26
C THR A 41 -21.45 5.84 23.93
N ILE A 42 -20.64 5.75 22.87
CA ILE A 42 -20.97 4.95 21.73
C ILE A 42 -21.08 3.59 22.39
N GLN A 43 -22.30 3.25 22.81
CA GLN A 43 -22.69 1.86 22.89
C GLN A 43 -22.33 1.34 21.50
N GLN A 44 -21.15 0.74 21.39
CA GLN A 44 -20.91 -0.25 20.37
C GLN A 44 -21.98 -1.29 20.67
N ALA A 45 -23.13 -1.11 20.03
CA ALA A 45 -24.13 -2.15 19.95
C ALA A 45 -23.36 -3.38 19.49
N ALA A 46 -23.45 -4.46 20.27
CA ALA A 46 -22.89 -5.72 19.82
C ALA A 46 -23.48 -5.98 18.43
N PRO A 47 -22.65 -6.18 17.38
CA PRO A 47 -23.15 -6.31 16.03
C PRO A 47 -24.20 -7.41 16.02
N SER A 48 -25.35 -7.10 15.40
CA SER A 48 -26.46 -8.04 15.25
C SER A 48 -25.96 -9.34 14.61
N GLU A 49 -26.67 -10.46 14.82
CA GLU A 49 -26.31 -11.72 14.15
C GLU A 49 -26.27 -11.60 12.62
N GLN A 50 -26.96 -10.61 12.07
CA GLN A 50 -26.98 -10.31 10.65
C GLN A 50 -25.71 -9.55 10.22
N GLU A 51 -25.29 -8.51 10.96
CA GLU A 51 -24.01 -7.82 10.75
C GLU A 51 -22.81 -8.74 10.98
N LYS A 52 -22.91 -9.70 11.90
CA LYS A 52 -21.89 -10.76 12.08
C LYS A 52 -21.83 -11.75 10.91
N ARG A 53 -22.96 -12.01 10.24
CA ARG A 53 -23.03 -12.83 9.02
C ARG A 53 -22.62 -12.04 7.75
N GLU A 54 -22.61 -10.72 7.81
CA GLU A 54 -22.20 -9.79 6.75
C GLU A 54 -20.72 -9.38 6.83
N TYR A 55 -19.88 -10.05 7.63
CA TYR A 55 -18.41 -9.93 7.55
C TYR A 55 -17.90 -10.56 6.24
N VAL A 56 -18.23 -9.91 5.12
CA VAL A 56 -17.81 -10.28 3.77
C VAL A 56 -16.71 -9.32 3.35
N LEU A 57 -15.53 -9.88 3.09
CA LEU A 57 -14.50 -9.14 2.37
C LEU A 57 -14.87 -9.18 0.89
N GLU A 58 -15.07 -7.99 0.32
CA GLU A 58 -15.33 -7.83 -1.10
C GLU A 58 -14.02 -7.54 -1.84
N VAL A 59 -13.88 -8.15 -3.02
CA VAL A 59 -12.86 -7.73 -3.99
C VAL A 59 -13.40 -6.52 -4.73
N ILE A 60 -12.94 -5.32 -4.37
CA ILE A 60 -13.40 -4.07 -4.99
C ILE A 60 -12.55 -3.62 -6.17
N SER A 61 -11.34 -4.19 -6.30
CA SER A 61 -10.45 -3.99 -7.44
C SER A 61 -9.52 -5.19 -7.59
N MET A 62 -9.08 -5.43 -8.82
CA MET A 62 -8.20 -6.55 -9.16
C MET A 62 -7.27 -6.17 -10.32
N GLY A 63 -5.98 -6.46 -10.16
CA GLY A 63 -4.99 -6.40 -11.23
C GLY A 63 -4.40 -7.79 -11.48
N VAL A 64 -4.37 -8.24 -12.73
CA VAL A 64 -3.84 -9.57 -13.08
C VAL A 64 -2.99 -9.52 -14.33
N THR A 65 -1.88 -10.27 -14.31
CA THR A 65 -1.04 -10.55 -15.46
C THR A 65 -0.69 -12.03 -15.52
N LEU A 66 -0.60 -12.55 -16.74
CA LEU A 66 -0.18 -13.92 -16.99
C LEU A 66 0.55 -13.98 -18.33
N ASP A 67 1.82 -14.39 -18.28
CA ASP A 67 2.73 -14.33 -19.42
C ASP A 67 2.65 -12.92 -20.05
N LYS A 68 2.58 -12.81 -21.37
CA LYS A 68 2.41 -11.54 -22.10
C LYS A 68 1.08 -10.81 -21.90
N TYR A 69 0.10 -11.43 -21.26
CA TYR A 69 -1.26 -10.87 -21.16
C TYR A 69 -1.44 -10.04 -19.89
N ARG A 70 -2.16 -8.94 -20.05
CA ARG A 70 -2.48 -8.01 -18.98
C ARG A 70 -3.97 -7.74 -18.95
N GLN A 71 -4.56 -7.80 -17.76
CA GLN A 71 -5.94 -7.41 -17.46
C GLN A 71 -6.96 -7.76 -18.57
N GLY A 72 -7.41 -6.79 -19.37
CA GLY A 72 -8.39 -6.99 -20.44
C GLY A 72 -7.92 -7.92 -21.54
N LYS A 73 -6.63 -7.92 -21.90
CA LYS A 73 -6.10 -8.85 -22.91
C LYS A 73 -6.01 -10.28 -22.41
N LEU A 74 -5.83 -10.48 -21.10
CA LEU A 74 -5.95 -11.80 -20.49
C LEU A 74 -7.40 -12.28 -20.59
N TRP A 75 -8.36 -11.43 -20.26
CA TRP A 75 -9.79 -11.74 -20.40
C TRP A 75 -10.18 -12.09 -21.84
N GLU A 76 -9.78 -11.29 -22.83
CA GLU A 76 -10.01 -11.59 -24.26
C GLU A 76 -9.41 -12.95 -24.67
N ALA A 77 -8.23 -13.30 -24.17
CA ALA A 77 -7.57 -14.57 -24.47
C ALA A 77 -8.34 -15.75 -23.85
N LEU A 78 -8.77 -15.61 -22.59
CA LEU A 78 -9.56 -16.62 -21.89
C LEU A 78 -10.93 -16.84 -22.56
N GLN A 79 -11.61 -15.78 -23.00
CA GLN A 79 -12.90 -15.87 -23.69
C GLN A 79 -12.82 -16.58 -25.06
N LYS A 80 -11.69 -16.43 -25.77
CA LYS A 80 -11.48 -17.08 -27.08
C LYS A 80 -11.01 -18.53 -26.94
N GLY A 81 -10.41 -18.88 -25.80
CA GLY A 81 -9.88 -20.21 -25.52
C GLY A 81 -10.95 -21.19 -25.03
N ASN A 82 -10.47 -22.35 -24.57
CA ASN A 82 -11.27 -23.30 -23.81
C ASN A 82 -10.42 -23.91 -22.68
N ALA A 83 -11.05 -24.71 -21.82
CA ALA A 83 -10.40 -25.31 -20.65
C ALA A 83 -9.23 -26.26 -20.97
N HIS A 84 -9.04 -26.64 -22.24
CA HIS A 84 -8.00 -27.57 -22.68
C HIS A 84 -6.86 -26.90 -23.48
N THR A 85 -6.90 -25.58 -23.64
CA THR A 85 -5.87 -24.83 -24.39
C THR A 85 -5.02 -23.98 -23.46
N SER A 86 -3.70 -24.04 -23.63
CA SER A 86 -2.78 -23.11 -22.98
C SER A 86 -2.82 -21.77 -23.70
N ILE A 87 -2.95 -20.67 -22.94
CA ILE A 87 -2.76 -19.32 -23.46
C ILE A 87 -1.29 -18.88 -23.45
N ARG A 88 -0.38 -19.67 -22.85
CA ARG A 88 1.05 -19.33 -22.79
C ARG A 88 1.67 -19.32 -24.18
N GLU A 89 2.62 -18.42 -24.39
CA GLU A 89 3.38 -18.39 -25.63
C GLU A 89 4.20 -19.69 -25.80
N GLN A 90 4.02 -20.36 -26.93
CA GLN A 90 4.67 -21.64 -27.25
C GLN A 90 5.84 -21.47 -28.23
N ASP A 91 6.01 -20.28 -28.80
CA ASP A 91 7.14 -19.98 -29.66
C ASP A 91 8.31 -19.39 -28.86
N LYS A 92 9.39 -20.17 -28.72
CA LYS A 92 10.61 -19.73 -28.03
C LYS A 92 11.21 -18.47 -28.64
N GLU A 93 11.01 -18.21 -29.94
CA GLU A 93 11.61 -17.08 -30.63
C GLU A 93 10.98 -15.75 -30.26
N LYS A 94 9.79 -15.76 -29.66
CA LYS A 94 9.12 -14.56 -29.15
C LYS A 94 9.55 -14.18 -27.73
N TYR A 95 10.35 -15.01 -27.07
CA TYR A 95 10.95 -14.66 -25.79
C TYR A 95 12.29 -13.94 -26.01
N PRO A 96 12.64 -12.97 -25.13
CA PRO A 96 13.91 -12.26 -25.23
C PRO A 96 15.09 -13.23 -25.05
N TRP A 97 16.18 -12.94 -25.77
CA TRP A 97 17.43 -13.68 -25.63
C TRP A 97 18.14 -13.37 -24.32
N ASP A 98 18.14 -12.09 -23.91
CA ASP A 98 18.90 -11.61 -22.77
C ASP A 98 18.20 -11.92 -21.43
N ALA A 99 18.97 -12.40 -20.46
CA ALA A 99 18.46 -12.76 -19.13
C ALA A 99 18.01 -11.54 -18.31
N SER A 100 18.70 -10.41 -18.45
CA SER A 100 18.36 -9.16 -17.77
C SER A 100 17.08 -8.57 -18.35
N GLU A 101 16.95 -8.55 -19.68
CA GLU A 101 15.73 -8.14 -20.36
C GLU A 101 14.53 -8.97 -19.91
N ARG A 102 14.70 -10.30 -19.83
CA ARG A 102 13.64 -11.19 -19.32
C ARG A 102 13.22 -10.86 -17.89
N SER A 103 14.21 -10.64 -17.02
CA SER A 103 13.93 -10.31 -15.62
C SER A 103 13.22 -8.95 -15.50
N GLY A 104 13.64 -7.97 -16.30
CA GLY A 104 12.97 -6.66 -16.38
C GLY A 104 11.54 -6.75 -16.89
N ILE A 105 11.28 -7.58 -17.91
CA ILE A 105 9.92 -7.84 -18.42
C ILE A 105 9.06 -8.47 -17.33
N SER A 106 9.57 -9.47 -16.61
CA SER A 106 8.84 -10.12 -15.51
C SER A 106 8.51 -9.14 -14.40
N GLY A 107 9.46 -8.31 -13.97
CA GLY A 107 9.19 -7.23 -13.00
C GLY A 107 8.11 -6.27 -13.50
N GLY A 108 8.15 -5.91 -14.79
CA GLY A 108 7.07 -5.16 -15.43
C GLY A 108 5.72 -5.89 -15.44
N ARG A 109 5.67 -7.24 -15.45
CA ARG A 109 4.39 -7.98 -15.31
C ARG A 109 3.76 -7.79 -13.95
N SER A 110 4.58 -7.72 -12.90
CA SER A 110 4.12 -7.39 -11.55
C SER A 110 3.76 -5.91 -11.40
N GLY A 111 4.56 -5.02 -11.99
CA GLY A 111 4.28 -3.59 -12.02
C GLY A 111 2.94 -3.25 -12.68
N ASP A 112 2.58 -3.90 -13.80
CA ASP A 112 1.28 -3.67 -14.42
C ASP A 112 0.13 -4.32 -13.63
N ALA A 113 0.34 -5.46 -12.94
CA ALA A 113 -0.69 -5.99 -12.03
C ALA A 113 -0.95 -5.01 -10.88
N LEU A 114 0.12 -4.40 -10.35
CA LEU A 114 0.02 -3.35 -9.35
C LEU A 114 -0.77 -2.15 -9.86
N GLU A 115 -0.40 -1.60 -11.02
CA GLU A 115 -1.08 -0.47 -11.65
C GLU A 115 -2.57 -0.79 -11.88
N ASN A 116 -2.87 -1.87 -12.61
CA ASN A 116 -4.26 -2.23 -12.95
C ASN A 116 -5.14 -2.45 -11.71
N GLY A 117 -4.57 -2.97 -10.62
CA GLY A 117 -5.32 -3.26 -9.40
C GLY A 117 -5.43 -2.08 -8.43
N ALA A 118 -4.39 -1.26 -8.33
CA ALA A 118 -4.31 -0.21 -7.31
C ALA A 118 -4.57 1.21 -7.82
N ASN A 119 -4.53 1.46 -9.14
CA ASN A 119 -4.61 2.83 -9.67
C ASN A 119 -5.85 3.65 -9.22
N ASN A 120 -6.94 2.98 -8.85
CA ASN A 120 -8.18 3.63 -8.45
C ASN A 120 -8.40 3.69 -6.93
N ILE A 121 -7.40 3.30 -6.11
CA ILE A 121 -7.49 3.48 -4.66
C ILE A 121 -7.03 4.90 -4.28
N PRO A 122 -7.50 5.45 -3.14
CA PRO A 122 -7.09 6.78 -2.70
C PRO A 122 -5.57 6.96 -2.56
N MET A 123 -5.05 8.02 -3.15
CA MET A 123 -3.70 8.52 -2.90
C MET A 123 -3.59 9.10 -1.47
N TYR A 124 -2.37 9.18 -0.94
CA TYR A 124 -2.06 9.74 0.39
C TYR A 124 -2.77 9.06 1.57
N PHE A 125 -3.31 7.86 1.35
CA PHE A 125 -3.93 7.03 2.38
C PHE A 125 -3.07 5.79 2.61
N GLY A 126 -2.77 5.49 3.89
CA GLY A 126 -1.95 4.34 4.27
C GLY A 126 -2.72 3.02 4.07
N VAL A 127 -2.27 2.19 3.13
CA VAL A 127 -2.91 0.91 2.78
C VAL A 127 -2.02 -0.26 3.18
N PRO A 128 -2.45 -1.14 4.10
CA PRO A 128 -1.71 -2.36 4.44
C PRO A 128 -1.59 -3.30 3.23
N VAL A 129 -0.41 -3.86 3.01
CA VAL A 129 -0.10 -4.81 1.93
C VAL A 129 0.25 -6.17 2.51
N PHE A 130 -0.48 -7.20 2.08
CA PHE A 130 -0.24 -8.60 2.40
C PHE A 130 0.32 -9.30 1.17
N ASN A 131 1.36 -10.13 1.34
CA ASN A 131 1.99 -10.82 0.21
C ASN A 131 1.85 -12.34 0.33
N ALA A 132 1.30 -12.95 -0.71
CA ALA A 132 1.27 -14.40 -0.90
C ALA A 132 2.32 -14.77 -1.96
N GLU A 133 3.46 -15.30 -1.53
CA GLU A 133 4.62 -15.47 -2.40
C GLU A 133 5.12 -16.91 -2.40
N PRO A 134 5.92 -17.30 -3.40
CA PRO A 134 6.50 -18.62 -3.47
C PRO A 134 7.50 -18.87 -2.32
N PRO A 135 7.86 -20.14 -2.03
CA PRO A 135 8.87 -20.46 -1.03
C PRO A 135 10.17 -19.70 -1.23
N VAL A 136 10.68 -19.15 -0.13
CA VAL A 136 11.91 -18.38 -0.08
C VAL A 136 13.00 -19.16 0.67
N PHE A 137 14.14 -19.33 0.02
CA PHE A 137 15.33 -19.96 0.58
C PHE A 137 16.51 -18.99 0.69
N ASN A 138 16.38 -17.82 0.07
CA ASN A 138 17.34 -16.73 0.15
C ASN A 138 17.10 -15.89 1.40
N SER A 139 18.04 -15.91 2.34
CA SER A 139 17.94 -15.14 3.59
C SER A 139 17.99 -13.61 3.42
N ARG A 140 18.31 -13.10 2.22
CA ARG A 140 18.19 -11.68 1.88
C ARG A 140 16.78 -11.26 1.46
N MET A 141 15.94 -12.23 1.08
CA MET A 141 14.57 -12.00 0.58
C MET A 141 13.50 -12.24 1.65
N VAL A 142 13.91 -12.74 2.83
CA VAL A 142 13.08 -12.85 4.03
C VAL A 142 13.05 -11.51 4.76
N ASP A 143 11.89 -11.15 5.30
CA ASP A 143 11.71 -9.90 6.06
C ASP A 143 12.64 -9.80 7.26
N ARG A 144 13.12 -8.59 7.53
CA ARG A 144 13.88 -8.24 8.73
C ARG A 144 13.25 -7.04 9.41
N PRO A 145 13.32 -6.90 10.75
CA PRO A 145 12.74 -5.76 11.45
C PRO A 145 13.20 -4.39 10.92
N ASP A 146 14.43 -4.31 10.42
CA ASP A 146 15.06 -3.11 9.84
C ASP A 146 14.90 -2.99 8.32
N ASN A 147 14.41 -4.04 7.65
CA ASN A 147 14.23 -4.08 6.21
C ASN A 147 13.03 -4.97 5.83
N PRO A 148 11.79 -4.52 6.11
CA PRO A 148 10.59 -5.22 5.68
C PRO A 148 10.43 -5.05 4.17
N LEU A 149 10.12 -6.13 3.44
CA LEU A 149 9.89 -6.07 2.00
C LEU A 149 8.39 -6.14 1.73
N MET A 150 7.92 -5.43 0.71
CA MET A 150 6.48 -5.32 0.41
C MET A 150 6.08 -6.02 -0.89
N GLY A 151 6.89 -6.99 -1.30
CA GLY A 151 6.79 -7.65 -2.61
C GLY A 151 6.76 -6.62 -3.73
N PHE A 152 5.99 -6.91 -4.79
CA PHE A 152 5.90 -5.99 -5.92
C PHE A 152 5.14 -4.70 -5.63
N ALA A 153 4.46 -4.55 -4.48
CA ALA A 153 3.85 -3.27 -4.12
C ALA A 153 4.90 -2.16 -3.91
N GLY A 154 6.20 -2.52 -3.83
CA GLY A 154 7.32 -1.60 -3.77
C GLY A 154 7.63 -0.92 -5.10
N ASP A 155 7.08 -1.43 -6.19
CA ASP A 155 7.28 -0.91 -7.54
C ASP A 155 6.36 0.30 -7.84
N THR A 156 5.87 0.99 -6.81
CA THR A 156 4.94 2.13 -6.95
C THR A 156 5.43 3.17 -7.94
N SER A 157 6.74 3.47 -7.93
CA SER A 157 7.29 4.49 -8.81
C SER A 157 7.36 4.06 -10.27
N SER A 158 7.71 2.80 -10.53
CA SER A 158 7.71 2.26 -11.89
C SER A 158 6.30 2.00 -12.44
N SER A 159 5.32 1.83 -11.57
CA SER A 159 3.91 1.61 -11.91
C SER A 159 3.06 2.89 -11.96
N GLY A 160 3.68 4.08 -11.88
CA GLY A 160 2.95 5.36 -11.91
C GLY A 160 2.14 5.68 -10.64
N LEU A 161 2.35 4.93 -9.56
CA LEU A 161 1.62 5.04 -8.28
C LEU A 161 2.40 5.84 -7.22
N HIS A 162 3.17 6.86 -7.62
CA HIS A 162 4.07 7.62 -6.74
C HIS A 162 3.43 8.18 -5.45
N TRP A 163 2.11 8.41 -5.48
CA TRP A 163 1.35 9.02 -4.39
C TRP A 163 0.54 8.02 -3.55
N HIS A 164 0.62 6.73 -3.89
CA HIS A 164 -0.01 5.67 -3.12
C HIS A 164 0.89 5.29 -1.93
N LEU A 165 0.32 5.23 -0.73
CA LEU A 165 1.07 4.95 0.50
C LEU A 165 0.82 3.53 0.96
N PHE A 166 1.66 2.60 0.53
CA PHE A 166 1.58 1.21 0.97
C PHE A 166 2.36 0.99 2.28
N LEU A 167 1.75 0.27 3.21
CA LEU A 167 2.33 -0.12 4.49
C LEU A 167 2.64 -1.62 4.46
N VAL A 168 3.88 -1.98 4.80
CA VAL A 168 4.29 -3.39 4.76
C VAL A 168 3.53 -4.19 5.81
N GLY A 169 2.81 -5.21 5.35
CA GLY A 169 2.08 -6.15 6.19
C GLY A 169 2.65 -7.57 6.11
N PRO A 170 1.91 -8.57 6.61
CA PRO A 170 2.34 -9.96 6.63
C PRO A 170 2.67 -10.53 5.24
N ARG A 171 3.66 -11.43 5.22
CA ARG A 171 4.05 -12.21 4.03
C ARG A 171 4.03 -13.69 4.35
N ARG A 172 3.50 -14.50 3.43
CA ARG A 172 3.51 -15.97 3.51
C ARG A 172 4.24 -16.53 2.31
N PHE A 173 5.22 -17.39 2.57
CA PHE A 173 6.01 -18.08 1.57
C PHE A 173 5.63 -19.55 1.53
N ASN A 174 4.96 -20.00 0.47
CA ASN A 174 4.56 -21.39 0.29
C ASN A 174 4.28 -21.67 -1.20
N GLU A 175 4.29 -22.94 -1.60
CA GLU A 175 3.77 -23.35 -2.93
C GLU A 175 2.26 -23.08 -3.03
N HIS A 176 1.57 -23.12 -1.88
CA HIS A 176 0.15 -22.79 -1.76
C HIS A 176 -0.01 -21.78 -0.62
N PRO A 177 0.20 -20.47 -0.90
CA PRO A 177 0.18 -19.44 0.13
C PRO A 177 -1.26 -18.95 0.43
N ASP A 178 -2.30 -19.72 0.10
CA ASP A 178 -3.72 -19.37 0.29
C ASP A 178 -4.09 -19.10 1.76
N ARG A 179 -3.32 -19.68 2.69
CA ARG A 179 -3.46 -19.43 4.14
C ARG A 179 -3.15 -17.99 4.56
N ILE A 180 -2.57 -17.16 3.70
CA ILE A 180 -2.46 -15.71 3.94
C ILE A 180 -3.84 -15.06 4.19
N LEU A 181 -4.92 -15.63 3.64
CA LEU A 181 -6.27 -15.12 3.85
C LEU A 181 -6.69 -15.19 5.32
N GLU A 182 -6.20 -16.17 6.08
CA GLU A 182 -6.44 -16.24 7.53
C GLU A 182 -5.81 -15.05 8.26
N ASP A 183 -4.59 -14.65 7.84
CA ASP A 183 -3.92 -13.48 8.39
C ASP A 183 -4.67 -12.19 8.03
N VAL A 184 -5.25 -12.11 6.82
CA VAL A 184 -6.08 -10.98 6.37
C VAL A 184 -7.35 -10.86 7.22
N PHE A 185 -8.09 -11.96 7.42
CA PHE A 185 -9.29 -11.96 8.28
C PHE A 185 -8.94 -11.58 9.72
N ALA A 186 -7.91 -12.20 10.30
CA ALA A 186 -7.45 -11.87 11.65
C ALA A 186 -7.02 -10.40 11.79
N PHE A 187 -6.42 -9.83 10.74
CA PHE A 187 -6.06 -8.42 10.72
C PHE A 187 -7.30 -7.51 10.74
N PHE A 188 -8.33 -7.79 9.95
CA PHE A 188 -9.57 -7.01 9.96
C PHE A 188 -10.34 -7.13 11.28
N ASP A 189 -10.30 -8.29 11.92
CA ASP A 189 -10.88 -8.52 13.25
C ASP A 189 -10.16 -7.69 14.32
N ALA A 190 -8.82 -7.66 14.27
CA ALA A 190 -8.02 -6.86 15.19
C ALA A 190 -8.08 -5.34 14.92
N ASN A 191 -8.37 -4.94 13.68
CA ASN A 191 -8.38 -3.55 13.23
C ASN A 191 -9.73 -3.18 12.60
N PRO A 192 -10.81 -3.02 13.38
CA PRO A 192 -12.18 -2.82 12.88
C PRO A 192 -12.41 -1.53 12.07
N ASP A 193 -11.48 -0.57 12.15
CA ASP A 193 -11.57 0.71 11.47
C ASP A 193 -10.88 0.72 10.08
N VAL A 194 -10.08 -0.31 9.74
CA VAL A 194 -9.38 -0.36 8.45
C VAL A 194 -10.37 -0.67 7.32
N PRO A 195 -10.55 0.21 6.32
CA PRO A 195 -11.61 0.00 5.32
C PRO A 195 -11.24 -1.07 4.28
N TYR A 196 -9.97 -1.18 3.92
CA TYR A 196 -9.48 -2.13 2.92
C TYR A 196 -7.98 -2.38 3.08
N ILE A 197 -7.51 -3.46 2.46
CA ILE A 197 -6.09 -3.83 2.32
C ILE A 197 -5.81 -4.19 0.86
N VAL A 198 -4.53 -4.27 0.52
CA VAL A 198 -4.05 -4.86 -0.73
C VAL A 198 -3.46 -6.24 -0.43
N LEU A 199 -3.89 -7.25 -1.18
CA LEU A 199 -3.29 -8.58 -1.20
C LEU A 199 -2.64 -8.78 -2.56
N ASN A 200 -1.33 -9.00 -2.60
CA ASN A 200 -0.60 -9.26 -3.83
C ASN A 200 0.05 -10.65 -3.81
N SER A 201 0.25 -11.20 -5.00
CA SER A 201 0.92 -12.48 -5.22
C SER A 201 1.59 -12.49 -6.58
N GLU A 202 2.87 -12.86 -6.62
CA GLU A 202 3.61 -13.08 -7.85
C GLU A 202 4.29 -14.44 -7.78
N ASP A 203 4.25 -15.16 -8.89
CA ASP A 203 5.10 -16.31 -9.11
C ASP A 203 5.62 -16.33 -10.55
N SER A 204 6.93 -16.51 -10.70
CA SER A 204 7.60 -16.46 -11.99
C SER A 204 8.96 -17.12 -11.92
N MET A 205 9.52 -17.52 -13.07
CA MET A 205 10.89 -18.04 -13.10
C MET A 205 11.92 -17.03 -12.54
N PRO A 206 11.87 -15.72 -12.86
CA PRO A 206 12.72 -14.71 -12.22
C PRO A 206 12.52 -14.58 -10.70
N THR A 207 11.29 -14.53 -10.20
CA THR A 207 11.00 -14.44 -8.76
C THR A 207 11.53 -15.67 -8.03
N ARG A 208 11.26 -16.87 -8.57
CA ARG A 208 11.82 -18.13 -8.07
C ARG A 208 13.35 -18.15 -8.11
N ASN A 209 13.97 -17.51 -9.10
CA ASN A 209 15.43 -17.38 -9.19
C ASN A 209 16.00 -16.50 -8.07
N LEU A 210 15.33 -15.38 -7.75
CA LEU A 210 15.72 -14.47 -6.67
C LEU A 210 15.65 -15.16 -5.30
N TYR A 211 14.69 -16.07 -5.12
CA TYR A 211 14.41 -16.73 -3.85
C TYR A 211 15.29 -17.97 -3.57
N ARG A 212 16.17 -18.34 -4.50
CA ARG A 212 17.05 -19.51 -4.34
C ARG A 212 18.16 -19.26 -3.30
N PRO A 213 18.72 -20.33 -2.71
CA PRO A 213 19.92 -20.20 -1.88
C PRO A 213 21.06 -19.52 -2.65
N ASP A 214 21.90 -18.79 -1.91
CA ASP A 214 23.08 -18.14 -2.46
C ASP A 214 23.96 -19.11 -3.26
N LYS A 215 24.52 -18.62 -4.37
CA LYS A 215 25.40 -19.37 -5.29
C LYS A 215 24.73 -20.54 -6.01
N SER A 216 23.40 -20.68 -5.94
CA SER A 216 22.66 -21.60 -6.80
C SER A 216 22.85 -21.24 -8.28
N PRO A 217 22.85 -22.23 -9.20
CA PRO A 217 22.78 -21.95 -10.63
C PRO A 217 21.54 -21.12 -10.97
N SER A 218 21.72 -20.08 -11.79
CA SER A 218 20.60 -19.23 -12.23
C SER A 218 19.58 -20.03 -13.04
N LEU A 219 18.30 -19.86 -12.73
CA LEU A 219 17.18 -20.34 -13.55
C LEU A 219 17.03 -19.50 -14.81
N VAL A 220 17.20 -18.18 -14.68
CA VAL A 220 17.13 -17.25 -15.80
C VAL A 220 18.50 -17.16 -16.47
N LYS A 221 18.59 -17.62 -17.71
CA LYS A 221 19.82 -17.67 -18.51
C LYS A 221 19.64 -16.94 -19.84
N ASN A 222 20.75 -16.60 -20.48
CA ASN A 222 20.74 -16.16 -21.87
C ASN A 222 20.30 -17.31 -22.78
N GLY A 223 19.53 -16.98 -23.81
CA GLY A 223 18.97 -17.93 -24.76
C GLY A 223 17.47 -17.79 -24.93
N ARG A 224 16.98 -18.15 -26.11
CA ARG A 224 15.53 -18.22 -26.40
C ARG A 224 14.97 -19.56 -25.94
N TYR A 225 14.11 -19.51 -24.93
CA TYR A 225 13.41 -20.67 -24.39
C TYR A 225 12.10 -20.23 -23.76
N ILE A 226 11.11 -21.11 -23.84
CA ILE A 226 9.85 -20.98 -23.11
C ILE A 226 10.19 -21.16 -21.62
N PRO A 227 9.92 -20.16 -20.75
CA PRO A 227 10.09 -20.33 -19.32
C PRO A 227 9.28 -21.52 -18.82
N GLU A 228 9.84 -22.35 -17.96
CA GLU A 228 9.12 -23.47 -17.33
C GLU A 228 7.87 -22.96 -16.58
N MET A 229 8.05 -21.88 -15.84
CA MET A 229 7.01 -21.16 -15.11
C MET A 229 6.75 -19.80 -15.79
N PRO A 230 5.49 -19.49 -16.17
CA PRO A 230 5.16 -18.19 -16.74
C PRO A 230 5.24 -17.11 -15.67
N ASP A 231 5.37 -15.86 -16.10
CA ASP A 231 5.20 -14.72 -15.19
C ASP A 231 3.71 -14.65 -14.83
N ALA A 232 3.36 -14.74 -13.55
CA ALA A 232 1.99 -14.64 -13.09
C ALA A 232 1.94 -13.72 -11.88
N SER A 233 1.14 -12.66 -11.97
CA SER A 233 0.99 -11.70 -10.89
C SER A 233 -0.48 -11.36 -10.70
N SER A 234 -0.89 -11.22 -9.44
CA SER A 234 -2.23 -10.84 -9.06
C SER A 234 -2.21 -9.86 -7.89
N LEU A 235 -3.10 -8.89 -7.94
CA LEU A 235 -3.38 -7.95 -6.86
C LEU A 235 -4.88 -7.91 -6.65
N PHE A 236 -5.31 -8.00 -5.39
CA PHE A 236 -6.68 -7.78 -4.96
C PHE A 236 -6.74 -6.64 -3.96
N VAL A 237 -7.72 -5.76 -4.12
CA VAL A 237 -8.11 -4.82 -3.07
C VAL A 237 -9.28 -5.43 -2.33
N LEU A 238 -9.02 -5.88 -1.10
CA LEU A 238 -10.00 -6.53 -0.24
C LEU A 238 -10.57 -5.52 0.74
N ALA A 239 -11.89 -5.36 0.73
CA ALA A 239 -12.54 -4.29 1.45
C ALA A 239 -13.74 -4.75 2.28
N ARG A 240 -13.98 -4.00 3.35
CA ARG A 240 -15.25 -3.99 4.09
C ARG A 240 -16.12 -2.88 3.53
N ARG A 241 -17.16 -3.27 2.80
CA ARG A 241 -17.98 -2.35 2.01
C ARG A 241 -18.60 -1.25 2.87
N GLU A 242 -19.10 -1.62 4.05
CA GLU A 242 -19.72 -0.72 5.02
C GLU A 242 -18.75 0.34 5.55
N ARG A 243 -17.45 0.02 5.63
CA ARG A 243 -16.40 0.96 6.04
C ARG A 243 -16.03 1.91 4.93
N ILE A 244 -15.93 1.41 3.70
CA ILE A 244 -15.69 2.24 2.52
C ILE A 244 -16.85 3.22 2.31
N ASP A 245 -18.09 2.76 2.35
CA ASP A 245 -19.25 3.61 2.09
C ASP A 245 -19.38 4.73 3.15
N ALA A 246 -18.96 4.47 4.41
CA ALA A 246 -18.91 5.49 5.45
C ALA A 246 -17.93 6.64 5.17
N VAL A 247 -16.79 6.35 4.52
CA VAL A 247 -15.75 7.34 4.20
C VAL A 247 -15.87 7.91 2.78
N ARG A 248 -16.59 7.24 1.88
CA ARG A 248 -16.73 7.64 0.46
C ARG A 248 -17.24 9.08 0.30
N LYS A 249 -18.16 9.53 1.15
CA LYS A 249 -18.67 10.92 1.14
C LYS A 249 -17.62 12.00 1.43
N PHE A 250 -16.47 11.61 1.96
CA PHE A 250 -15.34 12.48 2.22
C PHE A 250 -14.23 12.29 1.20
N ALA A 251 -14.38 11.35 0.25
CA ALA A 251 -13.49 11.26 -0.90
C ALA A 251 -13.69 12.52 -1.76
N TYR A 252 -12.59 12.99 -2.33
CA TYR A 252 -12.59 14.15 -3.21
C TYR A 252 -11.68 13.87 -4.38
N ASP A 253 -12.07 14.41 -5.54
CA ASP A 253 -11.17 14.52 -6.67
C ASP A 253 -10.28 15.73 -6.41
N ASP A 254 -9.00 15.46 -6.21
CA ASP A 254 -7.97 16.48 -6.21
C ASP A 254 -7.47 16.70 -7.64
N ALA A 255 -6.93 17.88 -7.92
CA ALA A 255 -6.26 18.08 -9.19
C ALA A 255 -5.06 17.11 -9.28
N PRO A 256 -4.78 16.53 -10.45
CA PRO A 256 -3.63 15.64 -10.59
C PRO A 256 -2.37 16.39 -10.14
N PRO A 257 -1.50 15.79 -9.30
CA PRO A 257 -0.29 16.45 -8.84
C PRO A 257 0.68 16.80 -9.99
N GLU A 258 0.52 16.15 -11.15
CA GLU A 258 1.20 16.42 -12.41
C GLU A 258 0.52 17.47 -13.31
N ALA A 259 -0.64 17.99 -12.92
CA ALA A 259 -1.36 19.00 -13.70
C ALA A 259 -0.55 20.31 -13.78
N SER A 260 -0.58 20.94 -14.96
CA SER A 260 0.13 22.20 -15.15
C SER A 260 -0.49 23.30 -14.28
N VAL A 261 0.29 24.34 -13.97
CA VAL A 261 -0.23 25.53 -13.26
C VAL A 261 -1.43 26.13 -14.02
N ASP A 262 -1.43 26.06 -15.35
CA ASP A 262 -2.53 26.52 -16.20
C ASP A 262 -3.79 25.65 -16.03
N ASP A 263 -3.66 24.33 -15.89
CA ASP A 263 -4.78 23.44 -15.56
C ASP A 263 -5.32 23.72 -14.16
N LEU A 264 -4.45 23.89 -13.17
CA LEU A 264 -4.83 24.23 -11.80
C LEU A 264 -5.56 25.58 -11.71
N ASN A 265 -5.13 26.56 -12.51
CA ASN A 265 -5.78 27.86 -12.63
C ASN A 265 -7.14 27.77 -13.36
N THR A 266 -7.27 26.89 -14.34
CA THR A 266 -8.48 26.74 -15.16
C THR A 266 -9.57 25.95 -14.44
N TYR A 267 -9.21 24.86 -13.76
CA TYR A 267 -10.15 23.96 -13.10
C TYR A 267 -10.30 24.20 -11.59
N GLY A 268 -9.40 25.02 -11.03
CA GLY A 268 -9.35 25.40 -9.62
C GLY A 268 -8.56 24.39 -8.77
N VAL A 269 -7.84 24.90 -7.77
CA VAL A 269 -7.10 24.11 -6.75
C VAL A 269 -8.04 23.54 -5.66
N ALA A 270 -9.35 23.74 -5.82
CA ALA A 270 -10.32 23.33 -4.82
C ALA A 270 -10.71 21.86 -5.00
N ARG A 271 -10.45 21.06 -3.97
CA ARG A 271 -10.89 19.66 -3.86
C ARG A 271 -12.40 19.56 -4.10
N ARG A 272 -12.80 18.81 -5.13
CA ARG A 272 -14.21 18.59 -5.44
C ARG A 272 -14.67 17.34 -4.70
N LEU A 273 -15.73 17.45 -3.88
CA LEU A 273 -16.32 16.27 -3.25
C LEU A 273 -16.72 15.28 -4.34
N TYR A 274 -16.31 14.02 -4.16
CA TYR A 274 -16.70 12.95 -5.07
C TYR A 274 -18.17 12.61 -4.82
N LEU A 275 -19.04 13.13 -5.69
CA LEU A 275 -20.47 12.85 -5.69
C LEU A 275 -20.72 11.77 -6.75
N ALA A 276 -20.64 10.49 -6.35
CA ALA A 276 -21.09 9.37 -7.15
C ALA A 276 -22.61 9.18 -7.07
#